data_AF-A0A2G2IZK0-F1
#
_entry.id   AF-A0A2G2IZK0-F1
#
_cell.length_a   1.000
_cell.length_b   1.000
_cell.length_c   1.000
_cell.angle_alpha   90.00
_cell.angle_beta   90.00
_cell.angle_gamma   90.00
#
_symmetry.space_group_name_H-M   'P 1'
#
loop_
_entity.id
_entity.type
_entity.pdbx_description
1 polymer ?
#
loop_
_entity_poly.entity_id
_entity_poly.type
_entity_poly.pdbx_seq_one_letter_code
_entity_poly.pdbx_strand_id
1 'polypeptide(L)'
;MRIILLSLMAFFIAVCAHAGEVSSVDFNGKWRNDMGSELVFVVKDGLVSGRYNTNVGEPENSKSFPLNGQVDGDQIVFTVNFKGFRSMTAWVGQLTLGADNKPYLRTLWHNTKDIEDAKEKDDIWGSIRTGASEFQRVK
;
A
#
# COMPACT_ATOMS: atom_id res chain seq x y z
N MET A 1 10.33 -60.05 40.22
CA MET A 1 10.98 -58.73 40.08
C MET A 1 10.82 -58.30 38.62
N ARG A 2 9.71 -57.63 38.26
CA ARG A 2 9.64 -56.22 37.78
C ARG A 2 10.81 -55.87 36.84
N ILE A 3 10.58 -55.49 35.58
CA ILE A 3 10.13 -54.14 35.19
C ILE A 3 9.38 -54.20 33.85
N ILE A 4 8.20 -53.56 33.80
CA ILE A 4 7.42 -53.26 32.59
C ILE A 4 7.94 -51.92 32.06
N LEU A 5 8.45 -51.88 30.82
CA LEU A 5 8.82 -50.64 30.15
C LEU A 5 7.64 -50.17 29.28
N LEU A 6 6.88 -49.19 29.77
CA LEU A 6 5.89 -48.47 28.97
C LEU A 6 6.62 -47.53 28.00
N SER A 7 6.57 -47.84 26.70
CA SER A 7 7.02 -46.94 25.63
C SER A 7 5.89 -45.95 25.32
N LEU A 8 6.05 -44.70 25.77
CA LEU A 8 5.19 -43.57 25.43
C LEU A 8 5.49 -43.13 23.99
N MET A 9 4.63 -43.48 23.03
CA MET A 9 4.76 -43.02 21.64
C MET A 9 4.12 -41.63 21.53
N ALA A 10 4.95 -40.59 21.47
CA ALA A 10 4.52 -39.21 21.28
C ALA A 10 3.94 -39.03 19.86
N PHE A 11 2.65 -38.73 19.79
CA PHE A 11 1.98 -38.33 18.56
C PHE A 11 2.36 -36.86 18.27
N PHE A 12 3.34 -36.66 17.38
CA PHE A 12 3.58 -35.34 16.80
C PHE A 12 2.41 -35.02 15.86
N ILE A 13 1.45 -34.23 16.35
CA ILE A 13 0.46 -33.60 15.48
C ILE A 13 1.22 -32.54 14.68
N ALA A 14 1.63 -32.90 13.46
CA ALA A 14 2.02 -31.92 12.46
C ALA A 14 0.77 -31.10 12.15
N VAL A 15 0.64 -29.94 12.78
CA VAL A 15 -0.26 -28.89 12.29
C VAL A 15 0.38 -28.41 11.00
N CYS A 16 -0.03 -29.00 9.88
CA CYS A 16 0.15 -28.37 8.59
C CYS A 16 -0.56 -27.02 8.71
N ALA A 17 0.22 -25.94 8.86
CA ALA A 17 -0.29 -24.61 8.58
C ALA A 17 -0.81 -24.69 7.15
N HIS A 18 -2.13 -24.76 7.01
CA HIS A 18 -2.78 -24.58 5.74
C HIS A 18 -2.48 -23.12 5.39
N ALA A 19 -1.42 -22.89 4.62
CA ALA A 19 -1.29 -21.68 3.84
C ALA A 19 -2.52 -21.69 2.94
N GLY A 20 -3.63 -21.14 3.44
CA GLY A 20 -4.79 -20.92 2.62
C GLY A 20 -4.28 -20.20 1.40
N GLU A 21 -4.63 -20.71 0.21
CA GLU A 21 -4.37 -20.00 -1.03
C GLU A 21 -4.85 -18.57 -0.81
N VAL A 22 -3.90 -17.64 -0.68
CA VAL A 22 -4.21 -16.22 -0.77
C VAL A 22 -4.79 -16.12 -2.17
N SER A 23 -6.12 -16.00 -2.26
CA SER A 23 -6.76 -15.70 -3.53
C SER A 23 -5.98 -14.55 -4.11
N SER A 24 -5.39 -14.75 -5.28
CA SER A 24 -4.43 -13.80 -5.84
C SER A 24 -5.06 -12.42 -5.83
N VAL A 25 -4.60 -11.55 -4.93
CA VAL A 25 -5.19 -10.24 -4.74
C VAL A 25 -4.85 -9.43 -5.98
N ASP A 26 -5.87 -9.10 -6.75
CA ASP A 26 -5.67 -8.27 -7.93
C ASP A 26 -5.63 -6.80 -7.51
N PHE A 27 -4.49 -6.16 -7.69
CA PHE A 27 -4.34 -4.71 -7.57
C PHE A 27 -4.57 -3.98 -8.89
N ASN A 28 -4.58 -4.68 -10.03
CA ASN A 28 -4.62 -4.03 -11.34
C ASN A 28 -5.90 -3.22 -11.55
N GLY A 29 -5.76 -2.19 -12.38
CA GLY A 29 -6.86 -1.35 -12.80
C GLY A 29 -6.99 -0.07 -12.00
N LYS A 30 -8.17 0.54 -12.10
CA LYS A 30 -8.42 1.89 -11.64
C LYS A 30 -8.97 1.92 -10.22
N TRP A 31 -8.42 2.82 -9.42
CA TRP A 31 -8.82 3.07 -8.03
C TRP A 31 -9.09 4.54 -7.82
N ARG A 32 -10.00 4.87 -6.90
CA ARG A 32 -10.30 6.23 -6.47
C ARG A 32 -10.30 6.28 -4.96
N ASN A 33 -9.68 7.31 -4.39
CA ASN A 33 -9.70 7.50 -2.95
C ASN A 33 -10.86 8.36 -2.44
N ASP A 34 -10.98 8.38 -1.12
CA ASP A 34 -11.89 9.21 -0.31
C ASP A 34 -11.78 10.72 -0.59
N MET A 35 -10.64 11.19 -1.09
CA MET A 35 -10.42 12.58 -1.50
C MET A 35 -10.72 12.83 -3.00
N GLY A 36 -11.20 11.82 -3.73
CA GLY A 36 -11.53 11.87 -5.16
C GLY A 36 -10.33 11.74 -6.11
N SER A 37 -9.11 11.56 -5.60
CA SER A 37 -7.92 11.29 -6.42
C SER A 37 -8.02 9.90 -7.03
N GLU A 38 -7.53 9.73 -8.25
CA GLU A 38 -7.59 8.47 -8.97
C GLU A 38 -6.19 7.94 -9.27
N LEU A 39 -6.04 6.63 -9.34
CA LEU A 39 -4.82 6.00 -9.83
C LEU A 39 -5.15 4.78 -10.67
N VAL A 40 -4.18 4.35 -11.47
CA VAL A 40 -4.23 3.08 -12.19
C VAL A 40 -2.98 2.29 -11.85
N PHE A 41 -3.16 1.08 -11.31
CA PHE A 41 -2.06 0.14 -11.07
C PHE A 41 -1.92 -0.84 -12.23
N VAL A 42 -0.67 -1.13 -12.57
CA VAL A 42 -0.25 -2.25 -13.41
C VAL A 42 0.77 -3.04 -12.61
N VAL A 43 0.42 -4.27 -12.27
CA VAL A 43 1.26 -5.18 -11.47
C VAL A 43 1.80 -6.29 -12.36
N LYS A 44 3.12 -6.43 -12.36
CA LYS A 44 3.83 -7.50 -13.09
C LYS A 44 4.99 -7.99 -12.23
N ASP A 45 5.02 -9.30 -11.96
CA ASP A 45 6.10 -9.95 -11.20
C ASP A 45 6.37 -9.27 -9.82
N GLY A 46 5.29 -8.90 -9.11
CA GLY A 46 5.36 -8.21 -7.82
C GLY A 46 5.72 -6.71 -7.90
N LEU A 47 6.07 -6.19 -9.08
CA LEU A 47 6.36 -4.79 -9.31
C LEU A 47 5.11 -4.01 -9.70
N VAL A 48 4.92 -2.85 -9.08
CA VAL A 48 3.84 -1.93 -9.37
C VAL A 48 4.36 -0.80 -10.24
N SER A 49 3.63 -0.48 -11.30
CA SER A 49 3.77 0.72 -12.09
C SER A 49 2.40 1.34 -12.33
N GLY A 50 2.35 2.59 -12.80
CA GLY A 50 1.06 3.20 -13.11
C GLY A 50 1.08 4.71 -13.20
N ARG A 51 -0.11 5.28 -13.01
CA ARG A 51 -0.30 6.73 -12.96
C ARG A 51 -1.22 7.15 -11.81
N TYR A 52 -0.92 8.31 -11.23
CA TYR A 52 -1.69 8.95 -10.17
C TYR A 52 -2.20 10.31 -10.64
N ASN A 53 -3.48 10.58 -10.44
CA ASN A 53 -4.18 11.81 -10.76
C ASN A 53 -4.73 12.37 -9.45
N THR A 54 -4.12 13.45 -8.94
CA THR A 54 -4.59 14.08 -7.70
C THR A 54 -5.87 14.88 -7.96
N ASN A 55 -6.81 14.83 -7.01
CA ASN A 55 -8.01 15.68 -7.00
C ASN A 55 -7.88 16.88 -6.03
N VAL A 56 -6.79 16.91 -5.26
CA VAL A 56 -6.58 17.87 -4.18
C VAL A 56 -5.17 18.47 -4.23
N GLY A 57 -5.06 19.75 -3.90
CA GLY A 57 -3.82 20.51 -3.95
C GLY A 57 -3.46 21.01 -5.35
N GLU A 58 -2.23 21.48 -5.51
CA GLU A 58 -1.67 21.75 -6.83
C GLU A 58 -0.90 20.51 -7.32
N PRO A 59 -1.02 20.15 -8.61
CA PRO A 59 -1.77 20.80 -9.70
C PRO A 59 -3.26 20.53 -9.76
N GLU A 60 -3.95 21.29 -10.64
CA GLU A 60 -5.26 20.93 -11.20
C GLU A 60 -5.36 19.45 -11.59
N ASN A 61 -6.58 18.91 -11.43
CA ASN A 61 -6.97 17.51 -11.58
C ASN A 61 -6.69 16.89 -12.98
N SER A 62 -6.20 17.68 -13.92
CA SER A 62 -5.80 17.26 -15.27
C SER A 62 -4.41 16.64 -15.33
N LYS A 63 -3.54 16.87 -14.33
CA LYS A 63 -2.17 16.33 -14.35
C LYS A 63 -2.12 14.91 -13.78
N SER A 64 -1.30 14.10 -14.44
CA SER A 64 -1.13 12.69 -14.13
C SER A 64 0.36 12.40 -13.95
N PHE A 65 0.72 11.72 -12.87
CA PHE A 65 2.09 11.48 -12.45
C PHE A 65 2.43 10.00 -12.46
N PRO A 66 3.65 9.59 -12.87
CA PRO A 66 4.04 8.19 -12.78
C PRO A 66 4.10 7.74 -11.32
N LEU A 67 3.63 6.52 -11.08
CA LEU A 67 3.84 5.82 -9.81
C LEU A 67 4.63 4.54 -10.04
N ASN A 68 5.39 4.14 -9.02
CA ASN A 68 6.13 2.88 -8.99
C ASN A 68 6.13 2.29 -7.57
N GLY A 69 6.24 0.98 -7.45
CA GLY A 69 6.09 0.30 -6.16
C GLY A 69 6.25 -1.20 -6.23
N GLN A 70 5.81 -1.89 -5.19
CA GLN A 70 5.87 -3.34 -5.04
C GLN A 70 4.63 -3.86 -4.30
N VAL A 71 4.28 -5.12 -4.55
CA VAL A 71 3.27 -5.87 -3.79
C VAL A 71 3.87 -7.15 -3.23
N ASP A 72 3.36 -7.58 -2.09
CA ASP A 72 3.60 -8.90 -1.52
C ASP A 72 2.30 -9.38 -0.86
N GLY A 73 1.72 -10.48 -1.37
CA GLY A 73 0.38 -10.91 -0.98
C GLY A 73 -0.67 -9.82 -1.19
N ASP A 74 -1.32 -9.39 -0.10
CA ASP A 74 -2.31 -8.31 -0.07
C ASP A 74 -1.73 -6.96 0.37
N GLN A 75 -0.41 -6.85 0.53
CA GLN A 75 0.29 -5.63 0.89
C GLN A 75 0.80 -4.89 -0.34
N ILE A 76 0.85 -3.56 -0.25
CA ILE A 76 1.36 -2.70 -1.33
C ILE A 76 2.15 -1.52 -0.77
N VAL A 77 3.24 -1.19 -1.43
CA VAL A 77 3.98 0.07 -1.27
C VAL A 77 4.14 0.74 -2.62
N PHE A 78 3.94 2.05 -2.69
CA PHE A 78 4.21 2.79 -3.92
C PHE A 78 4.58 4.25 -3.65
N THR A 79 5.25 4.87 -4.61
CA THR A 79 5.65 6.27 -4.57
C THR A 79 5.11 7.00 -5.78
N VAL A 80 4.82 8.29 -5.59
CA VAL A 80 4.49 9.24 -6.66
C VAL A 80 5.42 10.43 -6.53
N ASN A 81 6.11 10.76 -7.61
CA ASN A 81 6.87 12.01 -7.71
C ASN A 81 6.01 13.05 -8.42
N PHE A 82 5.56 14.07 -7.69
CA PHE A 82 4.77 15.19 -8.23
C PHE A 82 5.70 16.20 -8.91
N LYS A 83 6.39 15.75 -9.96
CA LYS A 83 7.38 16.52 -10.72
C LYS A 83 6.85 17.93 -11.02
N GLY A 84 7.62 18.96 -10.67
CA GLY A 84 7.25 20.37 -10.85
C GLY A 84 6.43 20.99 -9.70
N PHE A 85 6.01 20.20 -8.71
CA PHE A 85 5.28 20.65 -7.52
C PHE A 85 6.09 20.48 -6.23
N ARG A 86 7.41 20.29 -6.36
CA ARG A 86 8.35 20.22 -5.24
C ARG A 86 7.87 19.27 -4.13
N SER A 87 7.30 18.12 -4.51
CA SER A 87 6.89 17.12 -3.53
C SER A 87 6.91 15.68 -4.05
N MET A 88 7.08 14.76 -3.12
CA MET A 88 6.99 13.33 -3.35
C MET A 88 6.16 12.71 -2.25
N THR A 89 5.35 11.70 -2.57
CA THR A 89 4.58 10.96 -1.58
C THR A 89 4.84 9.48 -1.70
N ALA A 90 5.01 8.82 -0.55
CA ALA A 90 5.02 7.37 -0.43
C ALA A 90 3.73 6.91 0.27
N TRP A 91 3.16 5.81 -0.22
CA TRP A 91 2.04 5.11 0.39
C TRP A 91 2.48 3.72 0.81
N VAL A 92 1.97 3.29 1.96
CA VAL A 92 2.05 1.91 2.45
C VAL A 92 0.64 1.47 2.80
N GLY A 93 0.23 0.30 2.36
CA GLY A 93 -1.13 -0.16 2.59
C GLY A 93 -1.34 -1.65 2.41
N GLN A 94 -2.58 -2.04 2.62
CA GLN A 94 -3.05 -3.41 2.49
C GLN A 94 -4.47 -3.42 1.92
N LEU A 95 -4.73 -4.34 1.00
CA LEU A 95 -6.06 -4.60 0.48
C LEU A 95 -6.84 -5.44 1.49
N THR A 96 -8.07 -5.05 1.75
CA THR A 96 -8.96 -5.75 2.68
C THR A 96 -10.40 -5.67 2.20
N LEU A 97 -11.31 -6.34 2.89
CA LEU A 97 -12.74 -6.34 2.57
C LEU A 97 -13.49 -5.38 3.49
N GLY A 98 -14.33 -4.54 2.90
CA GLY A 98 -15.30 -3.74 3.63
C GLY A 98 -16.43 -4.58 4.20
N ALA A 99 -17.30 -3.95 5.00
CA ALA A 99 -18.48 -4.62 5.59
C ALA A 99 -19.46 -5.18 4.54
N ASP A 100 -19.39 -4.69 3.30
CA ASP A 100 -20.18 -5.15 2.16
C ASP A 100 -19.45 -6.20 1.29
N ASN A 101 -18.36 -6.78 1.81
CA ASN A 101 -17.45 -7.69 1.11
C ASN A 101 -16.85 -7.10 -0.18
N LYS A 102 -16.83 -5.77 -0.35
CA LYS A 102 -16.12 -5.13 -1.46
C LYS A 102 -14.65 -4.88 -1.10
N PRO A 103 -13.71 -5.13 -2.03
CA PRO A 103 -12.31 -4.84 -1.80
C PRO A 103 -12.08 -3.34 -1.71
N TYR A 104 -11.33 -2.91 -0.70
CA TYR A 104 -10.77 -1.57 -0.61
C TYR A 104 -9.31 -1.64 -0.16
N LEU A 105 -8.52 -0.66 -0.60
CA LEU A 105 -7.12 -0.53 -0.24
C LEU A 105 -6.99 0.55 0.84
N ARG A 106 -6.57 0.15 2.04
CA ARG A 106 -6.31 1.06 3.15
C ARG A 106 -4.84 1.46 3.14
N THR A 107 -4.55 2.75 3.19
CA THR A 107 -3.18 3.26 3.13
C THR A 107 -2.91 4.30 4.22
N LEU A 108 -1.65 4.37 4.63
CA LEU A 108 -1.05 5.57 5.19
C LEU A 108 -0.09 6.15 4.15
N TRP A 109 0.13 7.46 4.21
CA TRP A 109 1.04 8.15 3.30
C TRP A 109 1.91 9.17 4.02
N HIS A 110 3.10 9.39 3.46
CA HIS A 110 4.01 10.47 3.84
C HIS A 110 4.31 11.31 2.61
N ASN A 111 3.97 12.59 2.65
CA ASN A 111 4.28 13.59 1.62
C ASN A 111 5.42 14.47 2.12
N THR A 112 6.54 14.45 1.42
CA THR A 112 7.67 15.34 1.68
C THR A 112 7.62 16.50 0.68
N LYS A 113 7.63 17.71 1.19
CA LYS A 113 7.82 18.94 0.42
C LYS A 113 9.29 19.31 0.38
N ASP A 114 9.73 19.76 -0.79
CA ASP A 114 11.05 20.33 -1.02
C ASP A 114 11.01 21.82 -0.62
N ILE A 115 11.51 22.08 0.59
CA ILE A 115 11.68 23.42 1.16
C ILE A 115 12.87 24.09 0.48
N GLU A 116 12.76 25.36 0.13
CA GLU A 116 13.88 26.09 -0.49
C GLU A 116 15.10 26.09 0.45
N ASP A 117 16.30 25.82 -0.07
CA ASP A 117 17.57 25.72 0.68
C ASP A 117 17.75 26.86 1.70
N ALA A 118 17.44 28.10 1.31
CA ALA A 118 17.57 29.28 2.15
C ALA A 118 16.64 29.29 3.38
N LYS A 119 15.55 28.52 3.34
CA LYS A 119 14.52 28.42 4.39
C LYS A 119 14.61 27.12 5.18
N GLU A 120 15.36 26.12 4.71
CA GLU A 120 15.46 24.82 5.38
C GLU A 120 15.85 24.94 6.86
N LYS A 121 16.75 25.87 7.20
CA LYS A 121 17.18 26.09 8.59
C LYS A 121 16.03 26.36 9.57
N ASP A 122 14.95 26.99 9.10
CA ASP A 122 13.81 27.39 9.94
C ASP A 122 12.57 26.52 9.68
N ASP A 123 12.38 26.03 8.46
CA ASP A 123 11.12 25.45 7.99
C ASP A 123 11.17 23.93 7.76
N ILE A 124 12.36 23.30 7.75
CA ILE A 124 12.50 21.87 7.39
C ILE A 124 11.72 20.94 8.33
N TRP A 125 11.50 21.36 9.58
CA TRP A 125 10.75 20.59 10.58
C TRP A 125 9.32 20.28 10.12
N GLY A 126 8.73 21.14 9.29
CA GLY A 126 7.36 21.01 8.76
C GLY A 126 7.29 20.42 7.35
N SER A 127 8.42 19.92 6.81
CA SER A 127 8.50 19.44 5.42
C SER A 127 7.69 18.18 5.15
N ILE A 128 7.42 17.37 6.17
CA ILE A 128 6.70 16.09 6.04
C ILE A 128 5.29 16.22 6.57
N ARG A 129 4.32 15.83 5.74
CA ARG A 129 2.93 15.61 6.11
C ARG A 129 2.63 14.12 6.06
N THR A 130 1.79 13.64 6.96
CA THR A 130 1.31 12.27 6.97
C THR A 130 -0.21 12.24 7.00
N GLY A 131 -0.80 11.14 6.55
CA GLY A 131 -2.24 10.95 6.58
C GLY A 131 -2.63 9.53 6.20
N ALA A 132 -3.94 9.32 6.13
CA ALA A 132 -4.54 8.08 5.66
C ALA A 132 -5.30 8.34 4.35
N SER A 133 -5.52 7.30 3.58
CA SER A 133 -6.42 7.34 2.43
C SER A 133 -6.95 5.93 2.14
N GLU A 134 -8.23 5.86 1.81
CA GLU A 134 -8.91 4.61 1.46
C GLU A 134 -9.29 4.64 -0.02
N PHE A 135 -8.86 3.63 -0.77
CA PHE A 135 -9.10 3.52 -2.20
C PHE A 135 -10.13 2.43 -2.49
N GLN A 136 -11.08 2.75 -3.37
CA GLN A 136 -12.08 1.82 -3.89
C GLN A 136 -11.89 1.64 -5.39
N ARG A 137 -12.26 0.46 -5.92
CA ARG A 137 -12.23 0.20 -7.36
C ARG A 137 -13.21 1.11 -8.09
N VAL A 138 -12.76 1.69 -9.21
CA VAL A 138 -13.63 2.40 -10.14
C VAL A 138 -14.20 1.39 -11.13
N LYS A 139 -15.51 1.41 -11.34
CA LYS A 139 -16.19 0.59 -12.35
C LYS A 139 -15.87 1.05 -13.77
#